data_AF-A0A1W9PK46-F1
#
_entry.id   AF-A0A1W9PK46-F1
#
_cell.length_a   1.000
_cell.length_b   1.000
_cell.length_c   1.000
_cell.angle_alpha   90.00
_cell.angle_beta   90.00
_cell.angle_gamma   90.00
#
_symmetry.space_group_name_H-M   'P 1'
#
loop_
_entity.id
_entity.type
_entity.pdbx_description
1 polymer ?
#
loop_
_entity_poly.entity_id
_entity_poly.type
_entity_poly.pdbx_seq_one_letter_code
_entity_poly.pdbx_strand_id
1 'polypeptide(L)'
;MNVKRGLLFGFLFAFLVLGFIAMKRSMPEAKEERIYNAIKIYSPYKLEKRLGGLTIIDTRTGKKEKPSASEVLLRMDELDKEWGRAHLKIENNDVIVMGDNNQTIVKIFIETEKERAFLQHFYGI
;
A
#
# COMPACT_ATOMS: atom_id res chain seq x y z
N MET A 1 -12.94 -44.19 10.80
CA MET A 1 -12.47 -42.93 11.44
C MET A 1 -13.50 -42.51 12.48
N ASN A 2 -13.11 -42.29 13.74
CA ASN A 2 -14.07 -41.95 14.81
C ASN A 2 -14.67 -40.56 14.54
N VAL A 3 -16.00 -40.41 14.54
CA VAL A 3 -16.72 -39.16 14.18
C VAL A 3 -16.20 -37.96 14.97
N LYS A 4 -15.85 -38.16 16.25
CA LYS A 4 -15.25 -37.11 17.09
C LYS A 4 -13.89 -36.61 16.57
N ARG A 5 -13.06 -37.52 16.04
CA ARG A 5 -11.77 -37.17 15.41
C ARG A 5 -12.00 -36.47 14.08
N GLY A 6 -12.95 -36.93 13.26
CA GLY A 6 -13.32 -36.27 12.01
C GLY A 6 -13.83 -34.84 12.21
N LEU A 7 -14.64 -34.60 13.24
CA LEU A 7 -15.15 -33.27 13.59
C LEU A 7 -14.03 -32.33 14.06
N LEU A 8 -13.08 -32.83 14.85
CA LEU A 8 -11.89 -32.08 15.25
C LEU A 8 -11.01 -31.71 14.06
N PHE A 9 -10.77 -32.64 13.13
CA PHE A 9 -10.01 -32.35 11.90
C PHE A 9 -10.74 -31.36 10.99
N GLY A 10 -12.06 -31.48 10.85
CA GLY A 10 -12.86 -30.53 10.08
C GLY A 10 -12.83 -29.12 10.67
N PHE A 11 -12.97 -28.99 11.99
CA PHE A 11 -12.84 -27.72 12.69
C PHE A 11 -11.44 -27.12 12.51
N LEU A 12 -10.39 -27.93 12.70
CA LEU A 12 -9.01 -27.47 12.56
C LEU A 12 -8.71 -27.02 11.13
N PHE A 13 -9.20 -27.74 10.13
CA PHE A 13 -9.07 -27.34 8.73
C PHE A 13 -9.79 -26.02 8.45
N ALA A 14 -11.04 -25.87 8.90
CA ALA A 14 -11.78 -24.62 8.75
C ALA A 14 -11.07 -23.43 9.43
N PHE A 15 -10.53 -23.65 10.63
CA PHE A 15 -9.74 -22.65 11.36
C PHE A 15 -8.49 -22.23 10.59
N LEU A 16 -7.74 -23.18 10.02
CA LEU A 16 -6.55 -22.89 9.22
C LEU A 16 -6.90 -22.11 7.94
N VAL A 17 -7.97 -22.49 7.24
CA VAL A 17 -8.42 -21.78 6.03
C VAL A 17 -8.82 -20.34 6.37
N LEU A 18 -9.60 -20.14 7.42
CA LEU A 18 -9.99 -18.80 7.87
C LEU A 18 -8.78 -17.97 8.32
N GLY A 19 -7.85 -18.57 9.07
CA GLY A 19 -6.61 -17.92 9.49
C GLY A 19 -5.74 -17.49 8.29
N PHE A 20 -5.60 -18.35 7.28
CA PHE A 20 -4.87 -18.04 6.06
C PHE A 20 -5.51 -16.88 5.28
N ILE A 21 -6.84 -16.88 5.14
CA ILE A 21 -7.57 -15.79 4.50
C ILE A 21 -7.38 -14.47 5.26
N ALA A 22 -7.45 -14.51 6.60
CA ALA A 22 -7.24 -13.33 7.44
C ALA A 22 -5.83 -12.76 7.27
N MET A 23 -4.79 -13.61 7.30
CA MET A 23 -3.41 -13.18 7.06
C MET A 23 -3.24 -12.54 5.68
N LYS A 24 -3.75 -13.18 4.62
CA LYS A 24 -3.64 -12.67 3.25
C LYS A 24 -4.30 -11.30 3.07
N ARG A 25 -5.41 -11.03 3.77
CA ARG A 25 -6.08 -9.72 3.73
C ARG A 25 -5.32 -8.62 4.48
N SER A 26 -4.54 -8.98 5.49
CA SER A 26 -3.74 -8.03 6.28
C SER A 26 -2.38 -7.69 5.66
N MET A 27 -1.98 -8.40 4.60
CA MET A 27 -0.71 -8.14 3.92
C MET A 27 -0.87 -6.98 2.92
N PRO A 28 0.02 -5.97 2.95
CA PRO A 28 0.03 -4.92 1.96
C PRO A 28 0.36 -5.50 0.57
N GLU A 29 -0.03 -4.77 -0.46
CA GLU A 29 0.22 -5.17 -1.84
C GLU A 29 1.74 -5.22 -2.10
N ALA A 30 2.17 -6.20 -2.91
CA ALA A 30 3.57 -6.28 -3.34
C ALA A 30 3.89 -5.06 -4.21
N LYS A 31 4.99 -4.37 -3.90
CA LYS A 31 5.38 -3.12 -4.56
C LYS A 31 6.62 -3.33 -5.42
N GLU A 32 6.67 -2.65 -6.56
CA GLU A 32 7.91 -2.54 -7.34
C GLU A 32 8.84 -1.51 -6.68
N GLU A 33 9.87 -2.00 -5.97
CA GLU A 33 10.65 -1.21 -5.02
C GLU A 33 11.27 0.05 -5.61
N ARG A 34 11.88 -0.04 -6.81
CA ARG A 34 12.58 1.10 -7.42
C ARG A 34 11.63 2.26 -7.70
N ILE A 35 10.59 2.01 -8.51
CA ILE A 35 9.63 3.05 -8.91
C ILE A 35 8.80 3.54 -7.72
N TYR A 36 8.39 2.63 -6.82
CA TYR A 36 7.63 3.00 -5.64
C TYR A 36 8.43 3.92 -4.72
N ASN A 37 9.69 3.59 -4.41
CA ASN A 37 10.52 4.41 -3.55
C ASN A 37 10.85 5.77 -4.19
N ALA A 38 11.07 5.81 -5.51
CA ALA A 38 11.28 7.05 -6.25
C ALA A 38 10.07 8.00 -6.13
N ILE A 39 8.85 7.45 -6.25
CA ILE A 39 7.60 8.22 -6.10
C ILE A 39 7.34 8.60 -4.63
N LYS A 40 7.58 7.69 -3.69
CA LYS A 40 7.22 7.84 -2.27
C LYS A 40 7.91 9.01 -1.57
N ILE A 41 9.06 9.45 -2.07
CA ILE A 41 9.76 10.63 -1.56
C ILE A 41 8.86 11.87 -1.62
N TYR A 42 8.08 12.00 -2.70
CA TYR A 42 7.19 13.12 -2.97
C TYR A 42 5.82 13.02 -2.29
N SER A 43 5.41 11.81 -1.86
CA SER A 43 4.18 11.62 -1.09
C SER A 43 4.29 12.33 0.27
N PRO A 44 3.26 13.10 0.69
CA PRO A 44 3.25 13.82 1.96
C PRO A 44 2.99 12.92 3.17
N TYR A 45 2.66 11.64 2.96
CA TYR A 45 2.33 10.72 4.04
C TYR A 45 3.56 9.95 4.53
N LYS A 46 3.89 10.11 5.82
CA LYS A 46 5.05 9.47 6.46
C LYS A 46 4.62 8.65 7.68
N LEU A 47 5.41 7.62 8.01
CA LEU A 47 5.24 6.82 9.22
C LEU A 47 6.10 7.36 10.35
N GLU A 48 5.49 7.59 11.52
CA GLU A 48 6.16 7.93 12.76
C GLU A 48 6.01 6.80 13.78
N LYS A 49 7.10 6.47 14.49
CA LYS A 49 7.08 5.51 15.59
C LYS A 49 6.40 6.13 16.82
N ARG A 50 5.59 5.35 17.53
CA ARG A 50 5.02 5.69 18.84
C ARG A 50 5.13 4.51 19.80
N LEU A 51 4.95 4.76 21.11
CA LEU A 51 5.03 3.72 22.16
C LEU A 51 4.06 2.54 21.93
N GLY A 52 2.97 2.74 21.19
CA GLY A 52 1.99 1.71 20.84
C GLY A 52 1.87 1.47 19.33
N GLY A 53 2.98 1.45 18.59
CA GLY A 53 2.99 1.11 17.16
C GLY A 53 3.35 2.26 16.24
N LEU A 54 2.63 2.41 15.13
CA LEU A 54 2.91 3.38 14.07
C LEU A 54 1.79 4.43 13.96
N THR A 55 2.16 5.63 13.54
CA THR A 55 1.26 6.75 13.25
C THR A 55 1.55 7.23 11.84
N ILE A 56 0.51 7.51 11.06
CA ILE A 56 0.67 8.15 9.76
C ILE A 56 0.51 9.66 9.96
N ILE A 57 1.45 10.45 9.47
CA ILE A 57 1.38 11.92 9.48
C ILE A 57 1.30 12.43 8.05
N ASP A 58 0.37 13.36 7.81
CA ASP A 58 0.37 14.20 6.61
C ASP A 58 1.27 15.43 6.88
N THR A 59 2.41 15.51 6.20
CA THR A 59 3.39 16.59 6.44
C THR A 59 2.92 17.97 5.98
N ARG A 60 1.87 18.06 5.16
CA ARG A 60 1.31 19.34 4.69
C ARG A 60 0.46 20.01 5.75
N THR A 61 -0.33 19.21 6.48
CA THR A 61 -1.31 19.70 7.46
C THR A 61 -0.92 19.40 8.91
N GLY A 62 0.04 18.50 9.14
CA GLY A 62 0.39 17.97 10.44
C GLY A 62 -0.64 17.00 11.03
N LYS A 63 -1.70 16.66 10.27
CA LYS A 63 -2.76 15.75 10.73
C LYS A 63 -2.17 14.35 10.92
N LYS A 64 -2.54 13.72 12.04
CA LYS A 64 -2.07 12.38 12.41
C LYS A 64 -3.21 11.38 12.39
N GLU A 65 -3.02 10.28 11.66
CA GLU A 65 -3.88 9.11 11.71
C GLU A 65 -3.21 8.01 12.54
N LYS A 66 -3.98 7.38 13.42
CA LYS A 66 -3.49 6.37 14.35
C LYS A 66 -4.18 5.01 14.12
N PRO A 67 -4.07 4.38 12.94
CA PRO A 67 -4.66 3.07 12.72
C PRO A 67 -4.15 2.03 13.71
N SER A 68 -4.84 0.90 13.78
CA SER A 68 -4.36 -0.28 14.48
C SER A 68 -3.08 -0.82 13.82
N ALA A 69 -2.27 -1.59 14.56
CA ALA A 69 -1.04 -2.16 14.02
C ALA A 69 -1.30 -3.08 12.81
N SER A 70 -2.45 -3.75 12.77
CA SER A 70 -2.87 -4.62 11.66
C SER A 70 -3.31 -3.86 10.40
N GLU A 71 -3.66 -2.58 10.52
CA GLU A 71 -4.24 -1.80 9.42
C GLU A 71 -3.31 -0.69 8.93
N VAL A 72 -2.31 -0.29 9.71
CA VAL A 72 -1.49 0.89 9.41
C VAL A 72 -0.78 0.84 8.06
N LEU A 73 -0.36 -0.34 7.62
CA LEU A 73 0.27 -0.52 6.31
C LEU A 73 -0.76 -0.44 5.18
N LEU A 74 -1.95 -1.03 5.37
CA LEU A 74 -3.05 -0.94 4.41
C LEU A 74 -3.54 0.51 4.27
N ARG A 75 -3.68 1.21 5.39
CA ARG A 75 -4.07 2.63 5.38
C ARG A 75 -3.03 3.51 4.71
N MET A 76 -1.75 3.21 4.87
CA MET A 76 -0.70 3.91 4.13
C MET A 76 -0.81 3.67 2.62
N ASP A 77 -1.07 2.42 2.21
CA ASP A 77 -1.28 2.10 0.80
C ASP A 77 -2.50 2.84 0.23
N GLU A 78 -3.62 2.91 0.96
CA GLU A 78 -4.78 3.70 0.54
C GLU A 78 -4.44 5.18 0.31
N LEU A 79 -3.74 5.80 1.25
CA LEU A 79 -3.34 7.21 1.16
C LEU A 79 -2.37 7.44 -0.02
N ASP A 80 -1.43 6.52 -0.25
CA ASP A 80 -0.53 6.61 -1.39
C ASP A 80 -1.29 6.43 -2.72
N LYS A 81 -2.29 5.54 -2.78
CA LYS A 81 -3.16 5.36 -3.95
C LYS A 81 -3.99 6.61 -4.24
N GLU A 82 -4.65 7.15 -3.22
CA GLU A 82 -5.46 8.37 -3.32
C GLU A 82 -4.61 9.55 -3.80
N TRP A 83 -3.45 9.76 -3.18
CA TRP A 83 -2.52 10.82 -3.60
C TRP A 83 -1.98 10.59 -5.00
N GLY A 84 -1.59 9.36 -5.32
CA GLY A 84 -1.01 9.01 -6.61
C GLY A 84 -1.97 9.27 -7.76
N ARG A 85 -3.27 8.97 -7.61
CA ARG A 85 -4.28 9.29 -8.64
C ARG A 85 -4.41 10.77 -8.94
N ALA A 86 -4.20 11.62 -7.94
CA ALA A 86 -4.30 13.07 -8.10
C ALA A 86 -2.98 13.70 -8.60
N HIS A 87 -1.84 13.11 -8.30
CA HIS A 87 -0.51 13.73 -8.48
C HIS A 87 0.41 12.98 -9.42
N LEU A 88 0.02 11.82 -9.95
CA LEU A 88 0.84 11.05 -10.88
C LEU A 88 0.16 10.98 -12.24
N LYS A 89 0.94 11.12 -13.28
CA LYS A 89 0.50 10.95 -14.66
C LYS A 89 1.56 10.21 -15.45
N ILE A 90 1.14 9.25 -16.27
CA ILE A 90 2.04 8.59 -17.20
C ILE A 90 2.08 9.40 -18.51
N GLU A 91 3.27 9.80 -18.94
CA GLU A 91 3.52 10.38 -20.26
C GLU A 91 4.67 9.62 -20.93
N ASN A 92 4.40 8.99 -22.06
CA ASN A 92 5.33 8.11 -22.76
C ASN A 92 5.90 7.01 -21.84
N ASN A 93 7.17 7.11 -21.50
CA ASN A 93 7.89 6.18 -20.64
C ASN A 93 8.29 6.79 -19.30
N ASP A 94 7.68 7.92 -18.93
CA ASP A 94 7.93 8.59 -17.66
C ASP A 94 6.65 8.64 -16.83
N VAL A 95 6.82 8.50 -15.51
CA VAL A 95 5.82 8.95 -14.53
C VAL A 95 6.16 10.38 -14.15
N ILE A 96 5.21 11.27 -14.39
CA ILE A 96 5.27 12.66 -13.99
C ILE A 96 4.65 12.80 -12.62
N VAL A 97 5.42 13.33 -11.66
CA VAL A 97 4.91 13.76 -10.37
C VAL A 97 4.50 15.22 -10.48
N MET A 98 3.23 15.49 -10.21
CA MET A 98 2.59 16.80 -10.26
C MET A 98 2.53 17.38 -8.85
N GLY A 99 2.75 18.68 -8.73
CA GLY A 99 2.52 19.44 -7.50
C GLY A 99 1.09 19.96 -7.40
N ASP A 100 0.75 20.53 -6.24
CA ASP A 100 -0.60 21.00 -5.92
C ASP A 100 -1.13 22.10 -6.87
N ASN A 101 -0.25 22.85 -7.55
CA ASN A 101 -0.63 23.87 -8.55
C ASN A 101 -0.54 23.35 -10.00
N ASN A 102 -0.59 22.02 -10.18
CA ASN A 102 -0.52 21.35 -11.48
C ASN A 102 0.82 21.55 -12.23
N GLN A 103 1.88 21.92 -11.50
CA GLN A 103 3.24 22.02 -12.03
C GLN A 103 3.95 20.66 -11.98
N THR A 104 4.76 20.36 -12.99
CA THR A 104 5.63 19.17 -12.95
C THR A 104 6.74 19.37 -11.93
N ILE A 105 6.79 18.50 -10.91
CA ILE A 105 7.86 18.46 -9.92
C ILE A 105 9.04 17.64 -10.47
N VAL A 106 8.76 16.45 -10.99
CA VAL A 106 9.78 15.54 -11.52
C VAL A 106 9.19 14.59 -12.56
N LYS A 107 10.08 14.07 -13.42
CA LYS A 107 9.79 12.94 -14.30
C LYS A 107 10.66 11.77 -13.88
N ILE A 108 10.05 10.60 -13.71
CA ILE A 108 10.72 9.37 -13.29
C ILE A 108 10.57 8.37 -14.43
N PHE A 109 11.69 7.95 -15.01
CA PHE A 109 11.70 6.98 -16.10
C PHE A 109 11.22 5.61 -15.62
N ILE A 110 10.33 4.98 -16.40
CA ILE A 110 9.82 3.63 -16.20
C ILE A 110 10.79 2.67 -16.89
N GLU A 111 11.54 1.90 -16.12
CA GLU A 111 12.61 1.05 -16.64
C GLU A 111 12.10 -0.29 -17.16
N THR A 112 11.00 -0.79 -16.59
CA THR A 112 10.49 -2.13 -16.92
C THR A 112 8.98 -2.17 -17.07
N GLU A 113 8.49 -3.16 -17.82
CA GLU A 113 7.06 -3.44 -17.95
C GLU A 113 6.39 -3.79 -16.61
N LYS A 114 7.15 -4.37 -15.66
CA LYS A 114 6.62 -4.65 -14.32
C LYS A 114 6.28 -3.37 -13.56
N GLU A 115 7.13 -2.35 -13.69
CA GLU A 115 6.86 -1.04 -13.09
C GLU A 115 5.64 -0.37 -13.72
N ARG A 116 5.52 -0.45 -15.04
CA ARG A 116 4.33 0.02 -15.76
C ARG A 116 3.06 -0.67 -15.25
N ALA A 117 3.09 -1.99 -15.14
CA ALA A 117 1.97 -2.77 -14.61
C ALA A 117 1.66 -2.42 -13.15
N PHE A 118 2.68 -2.21 -12.31
CA PHE A 118 2.52 -1.78 -10.93
C PHE A 118 1.86 -0.41 -10.82
N LEU A 119 2.25 0.57 -11.65
CA LEU A 119 1.64 1.90 -11.64
C LEU A 119 0.14 1.85 -11.98
N GLN A 120 -0.21 1.05 -12.99
CA GLN A 120 -1.59 0.81 -13.39
C GLN A 120 -2.39 0.06 -12.32
N HIS A 121 -1.80 -0.94 -11.67
CA HIS A 121 -2.52 -1.76 -10.69
C HIS A 121 -2.65 -1.07 -9.33
N PHE A 122 -1.55 -0.54 -8.80
CA PHE A 122 -1.49 0.07 -7.48
C PHE A 122 -2.16 1.44 -7.49
N TYR A 123 -1.68 2.37 -8.33
CA TYR A 123 -2.21 3.74 -8.36
C TYR A 123 -3.46 3.88 -9.23
N GLY A 124 -3.63 3.06 -10.27
CA GLY A 124 -4.77 3.18 -11.20
C GLY A 124 -4.58 4.24 -12.28
N ILE A 125 -3.34 4.49 -12.70
CA ILE A 125 -2.94 5.52 -13.67
C ILE A 125 -2.31 4.93 -14.94
#